data_AF-M0E2U0-F1
#
_entry.id   AF-M0E2U0-F1
#
_cell.length_a   1.000
_cell.length_b   1.000
_cell.length_c   1.000
_cell.angle_alpha   90.00
_cell.angle_beta   90.00
_cell.angle_gamma   90.00
#
_symmetry.space_group_name_H-M   'P 1'
#
loop_
_entity.id
_entity.type
_entity.pdbx_description
1 polymer ?
#
loop_
_entity_poly.entity_id
_entity_poly.type
_entity_poly.pdbx_seq_one_letter_code
_entity_poly.pdbx_strand_id
1 'polypeptide(L)'
;MSTRNVRLDEDVYERIKSEKRPNETFSETVERLIGGASLLDLAEILSDEKADEFRRAIDESDGAGTREVDELVDRFGGDDDT
;
A
#
# COMPACT_ATOMS: atom_id res chain seq x y z
N MET A 1 -3.29 -5.71 -32.83
CA MET A 1 -2.23 -5.38 -31.85
C MET A 1 -0.94 -6.06 -32.28
N SER A 2 0.20 -5.41 -32.11
CA SER A 2 1.50 -6.00 -32.47
C SER A 2 2.03 -6.81 -31.29
N THR A 3 2.34 -8.09 -31.49
CA THR A 3 2.92 -8.94 -30.45
C THR A 3 4.44 -8.85 -30.48
N ARG A 4 5.09 -8.85 -29.31
CA ARG A 4 6.54 -9.00 -29.16
C ARG A 4 6.84 -10.19 -28.25
N ASN A 5 7.93 -10.89 -28.53
CA ASN A 5 8.42 -11.98 -27.69
C ASN A 5 9.54 -11.46 -26.79
N VAL A 6 9.52 -11.83 -25.51
CA VAL A 6 10.56 -11.51 -24.52
C VAL A 6 10.99 -12.80 -23.83
N ARG A 7 12.24 -12.85 -23.35
CA ARG A 7 12.69 -13.91 -22.44
C ARG A 7 12.51 -13.42 -21.01
N LEU A 8 12.03 -14.32 -20.15
CA LEU A 8 11.89 -14.10 -18.72
C LEU A 8 12.78 -15.10 -18.01
N ASP A 9 13.34 -14.68 -16.88
CA ASP A 9 13.95 -15.61 -15.93
C ASP A 9 12.86 -16.49 -15.31
N GLU A 10 13.23 -17.71 -14.92
CA GLU A 10 12.29 -18.72 -14.40
C GLU A 10 11.50 -18.20 -13.19
N ASP A 11 12.17 -17.54 -12.26
CA ASP A 11 11.55 -16.99 -11.05
C ASP A 11 10.48 -15.93 -11.39
N VAL A 12 10.72 -15.13 -12.43
CA VAL A 12 9.78 -14.11 -12.90
C VAL A 12 8.58 -14.76 -13.56
N TYR A 13 8.81 -15.80 -14.38
CA TYR A 13 7.75 -16.57 -15.00
C TYR A 13 6.84 -17.24 -13.97
N GLU A 14 7.40 -17.93 -12.98
CA GLU A 14 6.61 -18.60 -11.94
C GLU A 14 5.83 -17.60 -11.08
N ARG A 15 6.38 -16.41 -10.82
CA ARG A 15 5.65 -15.33 -10.14
C ARG A 15 4.47 -14.80 -10.96
N ILE A 16 4.61 -14.64 -12.28
CA ILE A 16 3.49 -14.24 -13.14
C ILE A 16 2.43 -15.34 -13.19
N LYS A 17 2.88 -16.60 -13.24
CA LYS A 17 2.00 -17.77 -13.30
C LYS A 17 1.21 -17.97 -12.01
N SER A 18 1.78 -17.71 -10.84
CA SER A 18 1.06 -17.80 -9.56
C SER A 18 -0.04 -16.74 -9.44
N GLU A 19 0.17 -15.58 -10.05
CA GLU A 19 -0.79 -14.46 -10.07
C GLU A 19 -1.88 -14.61 -11.15
N LYS A 20 -1.76 -15.61 -12.04
CA LYS A 20 -2.67 -15.81 -13.17
C LYS A 20 -4.04 -16.31 -12.69
N ARG A 21 -5.10 -15.60 -13.10
CA ARG A 21 -6.48 -16.03 -12.82
C ARG A 21 -6.96 -17.12 -13.80
N PRO A 22 -7.99 -17.92 -13.43
CA PRO A 22 -8.47 -19.03 -14.27
C PRO A 22 -8.91 -18.62 -15.68
N ASN A 23 -9.48 -17.42 -15.82
CA ASN A 23 -10.04 -16.92 -17.09
C ASN A 23 -9.16 -15.88 -17.79
N GLU A 24 -7.91 -15.70 -17.38
CA GLU A 24 -6.97 -14.76 -18.00
C GLU A 24 -5.91 -15.50 -18.84
N THR A 25 -5.41 -14.86 -19.88
CA THR A 25 -4.17 -15.23 -20.58
C THR A 25 -2.96 -14.64 -19.85
N PHE A 26 -1.75 -15.13 -20.17
CA PHE A 26 -0.52 -14.55 -19.61
C PHE A 26 -0.34 -13.08 -19.98
N SER A 27 -0.70 -12.69 -21.21
CA SER A 27 -0.63 -11.28 -21.63
C SER A 27 -1.57 -10.41 -20.80
N GLU A 28 -2.80 -10.86 -20.54
CA GLU A 28 -3.76 -10.13 -19.69
C GLU A 28 -3.31 -10.08 -18.23
N THR A 29 -2.71 -11.15 -17.71
CA THR A 29 -2.11 -11.15 -16.37
C THR A 29 -0.98 -10.13 -16.29
N VAL A 30 -0.08 -10.11 -17.28
CA VAL A 30 1.02 -9.13 -17.33
C VAL A 30 0.46 -7.72 -17.42
N GLU A 31 -0.49 -7.46 -18.32
CA GLU A 31 -1.15 -6.16 -18.47
C GLU A 31 -1.86 -5.71 -17.19
N ARG A 32 -2.50 -6.61 -16.43
CA ARG A 32 -3.08 -6.29 -15.13
C ARG A 32 -2.03 -5.98 -14.07
N LEU A 33 -0.94 -6.74 -14.03
CA LEU A 33 0.13 -6.59 -13.04
C LEU A 33 0.93 -5.30 -13.26
N ILE A 34 1.13 -4.89 -14.52
CA ILE A 34 1.91 -3.68 -14.87
C ILE A 34 1.03 -2.47 -15.17
N GLY A 35 -0.21 -2.69 -15.61
CA GLY A 35 -1.18 -1.67 -16.01
C GLY A 35 -2.24 -1.41 -14.94
N GLY A 36 -1.96 -1.78 -13.68
CA GLY A 36 -2.81 -1.41 -12.55
C GLY A 36 -3.00 0.11 -12.49
N ALA A 37 -4.18 0.53 -12.03
CA ALA A 37 -4.49 1.94 -11.80
C ALA A 37 -3.32 2.61 -11.07
N SER A 38 -2.76 3.64 -11.70
CA SER A 38 -1.75 4.47 -11.07
C SER A 38 -2.34 5.03 -9.79
N LEU A 39 -1.55 5.14 -8.71
CA LEU A 39 -1.99 5.96 -7.58
C LEU A 39 -2.24 7.41 -8.02
N LEU A 40 -1.64 7.85 -9.13
CA LEU A 40 -1.94 9.12 -9.77
C LEU A 40 -3.32 9.13 -10.46
N ASP A 41 -3.90 7.98 -10.81
CA ASP A 41 -5.28 7.90 -11.29
C ASP A 41 -6.30 8.11 -10.14
N LEU A 42 -5.85 7.99 -8.88
CA LEU A 42 -6.61 8.41 -7.70
C LEU A 42 -6.36 9.88 -7.34
N ALA A 43 -5.28 10.49 -7.84
CA ALA A 43 -5.10 11.93 -7.74
C ALA A 43 -6.28 12.59 -8.49
N GLU A 44 -6.80 13.69 -7.96
CA GLU A 44 -8.02 14.37 -8.41
C GLU A 44 -9.38 13.78 -7.95
N ILE A 45 -9.43 12.58 -7.36
CA ILE A 45 -10.69 12.06 -6.77
C ILE A 45 -11.07 12.83 -5.49
N LEU A 46 -10.06 13.22 -4.71
CA LEU A 46 -10.21 14.01 -3.50
C LEU A 46 -9.90 15.48 -3.80
N SER A 47 -10.79 16.38 -3.39
CA SER A 47 -10.45 17.80 -3.32
C SER A 47 -9.36 18.02 -2.29
N ASP A 48 -8.54 19.06 -2.48
CA ASP A 48 -7.48 19.43 -1.53
C ASP A 48 -8.02 19.57 -0.10
N GLU A 49 -9.22 20.16 0.05
CA GLU A 49 -9.89 20.30 1.34
C GLU A 49 -10.20 18.96 2.02
N LYS A 50 -10.68 17.97 1.26
CA LYS A 50 -10.93 16.62 1.79
C LYS A 50 -9.62 15.91 2.10
N ALA A 51 -8.60 16.07 1.24
CA ALA A 51 -7.29 15.50 1.49
C ALA A 51 -6.68 16.05 2.79
N ASP A 52 -6.83 17.35 3.05
CA ASP A 52 -6.41 18.00 4.30
C ASP A 52 -7.21 17.51 5.51
N GLU A 53 -8.52 17.26 5.37
CA GLU A 53 -9.34 16.67 6.42
C GLU A 53 -8.83 15.28 6.83
N PHE A 54 -8.58 14.40 5.84
CA PHE A 54 -8.00 13.07 6.10
C PHE A 54 -6.63 13.17 6.76
N ARG A 55 -5.79 14.12 6.32
CA ARG A 55 -4.47 14.35 6.92
C ARG A 55 -4.57 14.73 8.39
N ARG A 56 -5.46 15.67 8.73
CA ARG A 56 -5.69 16.08 10.11
C ARG A 56 -6.21 14.95 10.98
N ALA A 57 -7.12 14.12 10.45
CA ALA A 57 -7.65 12.97 11.18
C ALA A 57 -6.56 11.93 11.49
N ILE A 58 -5.63 11.70 10.56
CA ILE A 58 -4.46 10.83 10.77
C ILE A 58 -3.54 11.44 11.84
N ASP A 59 -3.17 12.71 11.70
CA ASP A 59 -2.29 13.40 12.65
C ASP A 59 -2.88 13.43 14.07
N GLU A 60 -4.19 13.62 14.21
CA GLU A 60 -4.88 13.58 15.50
C GLU A 60 -4.85 12.17 16.11
N SER A 61 -5.08 11.13 15.31
CA SER A 61 -5.03 9.73 15.76
C SER A 61 -3.62 9.33 16.18
N ASP A 62 -2.60 9.70 15.40
CA ASP A 62 -1.19 9.42 15.71
C ASP A 62 -0.76 10.16 16.99
N GLY A 63 -1.19 11.43 17.13
CA GLY A 63 -0.96 12.21 18.34
C GLY A 63 -1.69 11.66 19.57
N ALA A 64 -2.90 11.12 19.40
CA ALA A 64 -3.62 10.43 20.47
C ALA A 64 -2.91 9.13 20.88
N GLY A 65 -2.50 8.31 19.92
CA GLY A 65 -1.76 7.07 20.18
C GLY A 65 -0.42 7.32 20.86
N THR A 66 0.32 8.35 20.45
CA THR A 66 1.59 8.73 21.09
C THR A 66 1.37 9.14 22.55
N ARG A 67 0.35 9.96 22.82
CA ARG A 67 -0.01 10.37 24.20
C ARG A 67 -0.41 9.18 25.07
N GLU A 68 -1.20 8.26 24.53
CA GLU A 68 -1.60 7.05 25.25
C GLU A 68 -0.38 6.17 25.61
N VAL A 69 0.58 6.04 24.69
CA VAL A 69 1.84 5.33 24.93
C VAL A 69 2.68 6.05 25.99
N ASP A 70 2.82 7.38 25.92
CA ASP A 70 3.55 8.15 26.93
C ASP A 70 2.91 8.02 28.32
N GLU A 71 1.58 8.09 28.40
CA GLU A 71 0.82 7.86 29.65
C GLU A 71 0.94 6.42 30.18
N LEU A 72 1.16 5.44 29.31
CA LEU A 72 1.47 4.07 29.71
C LEU A 72 2.91 3.97 30.24
N VAL A 73 3.87 4.59 29.55
CA VAL A 73 5.28 4.61 29.95
C VAL A 73 5.45 5.33 31.29
N ASP A 74 4.82 6.47 31.52
CA ASP A 74 4.90 7.19 32.80
C ASP A 74 4.29 6.39 33.96
N ARG A 75 3.22 5.63 33.68
CA ARG A 75 2.52 4.80 34.67
C ARG A 75 3.30 3.56 35.06
N PHE A 76 4.05 2.97 34.13
CA PHE A 76 4.75 1.70 34.33
C PHE A 76 6.29 1.85 34.45
N GLY A 77 6.84 2.99 34.03
CA GLY A 77 8.28 3.32 34.11
C GLY A 77 8.67 4.04 35.40
N GLY A 78 7.74 4.26 36.33
CA GLY A 78 7.99 4.82 37.66
C GLY A 78 8.57 3.84 38.70
N ASP A 79 8.79 2.57 38.34
CA ASP A 79 9.21 1.49 39.27
C ASP A 79 10.50 0.76 38.81
N ASP A 80 11.48 1.46 38.24
CA ASP A 80 12.81 0.88 37.92
C ASP A 80 13.96 1.67 38.60
N ASP A 81 13.74 2.08 39.85
CA ASP A 81 14.77 2.67 40.72
C ASP A 81 14.60 2.13 42.18
N THR A 82 14.73 0.81 42.36
CA THR A 82 15.07 0.13 43.64
C THR A 82 15.84 -1.16 43.43
#